data_AF-A0A6N2CA15-F1
#
_entry.id   AF-A0A6N2CA15-F1
#
_cell.length_a   1.000
_cell.length_b   1.000
_cell.length_c   1.000
_cell.angle_alpha   90.00
_cell.angle_beta   90.00
_cell.angle_gamma   90.00
#
_symmetry.space_group_name_H-M   'P 1'
#
loop_
_entity.id
_entity.type
_entity.pdbx_description
1 polymer ?
#
loop_
_entity_poly.entity_id
_entity_poly.type
_entity_poly.pdbx_seq_one_letter_code
_entity_poly.pdbx_strand_id
1 'polypeptide(L)'
;KYGDIAVNCHYKSLAFRDYLLDIVCDIVRRLETGDVGSTSINDMRILVSAAAKVKLDVTWLQQYVDENSEEGDMEKKLSDFTVLRKTTMLVSISAEKDIIEWNRKVFDAE
;
A
#
# COMPACT_ATOMS: atom_id res chain seq x y z
N LYS A 1 -17.63 11.73 -2.27
CA LYS A 1 -18.19 11.00 -3.44
C LYS A 1 -18.32 9.50 -3.18
N TYR A 2 -17.34 8.84 -2.55
CA TYR A 2 -17.29 7.38 -2.39
C TYR A 2 -17.46 6.85 -0.96
N GLY A 3 -17.73 7.72 0.03
CA GLY A 3 -17.89 7.32 1.43
C GLY A 3 -16.60 6.82 2.08
N ASP A 4 -16.72 6.05 3.17
CA ASP A 4 -15.60 5.34 3.80
C ASP A 4 -15.28 4.07 2.99
N ILE A 5 -14.31 4.18 2.09
CA ILE A 5 -13.87 3.07 1.24
C ILE A 5 -13.17 1.95 2.02
N ALA A 6 -12.79 2.18 3.29
CA ALA A 6 -12.15 1.19 4.14
C ALA A 6 -13.15 0.48 5.08
N VAL A 7 -14.45 0.73 4.96
CA VAL A 7 -15.50 0.16 5.83
C VAL A 7 -15.47 -1.38 5.90
N ASN A 8 -15.16 -2.03 4.76
CA ASN A 8 -15.11 -3.49 4.64
C ASN A 8 -13.68 -4.05 4.66
N CYS A 9 -12.67 -3.21 4.94
CA CYS A 9 -11.27 -3.61 4.88
C CYS A 9 -10.99 -4.80 5.82
N HIS A 10 -10.21 -5.77 5.32
CA HIS A 10 -9.79 -6.93 6.11
C HIS A 10 -8.96 -6.54 7.34
N TYR A 11 -8.21 -5.45 7.26
CA TYR A 11 -7.34 -5.01 8.35
C TYR A 11 -8.10 -4.14 9.35
N LYS A 12 -8.02 -4.53 10.64
CA LYS A 12 -8.65 -3.80 11.75
C LYS A 12 -7.79 -2.71 12.35
N SER A 13 -6.47 -2.72 12.09
CA SER A 13 -5.56 -1.67 12.55
C SER A 13 -5.89 -0.33 11.88
N LEU A 14 -6.15 0.70 12.68
CA LEU A 14 -6.41 2.05 12.19
C LEU A 14 -5.20 2.61 11.43
N ALA A 15 -4.01 2.54 12.02
CA ALA A 15 -2.79 3.02 11.37
C ALA A 15 -2.54 2.35 10.00
N PHE A 16 -2.91 1.07 9.86
CA PHE A 16 -2.76 0.36 8.60
C PHE A 16 -3.83 0.73 7.58
N ARG A 17 -5.06 0.99 8.02
CA ARG A 17 -6.12 1.52 7.16
C ARG A 17 -5.76 2.91 6.65
N ASP A 18 -5.25 3.78 7.52
CA ASP A 18 -4.81 5.13 7.17
C ASP A 18 -3.69 5.07 6.12
N TYR A 19 -2.67 4.24 6.34
CA TYR A 19 -1.61 4.01 5.35
C TYR A 19 -2.14 3.53 3.99
N LEU A 20 -3.15 2.64 3.97
CA LEU A 20 -3.75 2.18 2.72
C LEU A 20 -4.55 3.29 2.03
N LEU A 21 -5.24 4.13 2.80
CA LEU A 21 -5.96 5.29 2.28
C LEU A 21 -4.98 6.32 1.70
N ASP A 22 -3.84 6.56 2.34
CA ASP A 22 -2.80 7.45 1.83
C ASP A 22 -2.28 7.00 0.46
N ILE A 23 -2.04 5.69 0.28
CA ILE A 23 -1.66 5.11 -1.03
C ILE A 23 -2.75 5.39 -2.08
N VAL A 24 -4.02 5.13 -1.75
CA VAL A 24 -5.14 5.34 -2.68
C VAL A 24 -5.25 6.82 -3.05
N CYS A 25 -5.15 7.72 -2.07
CA CYS A 25 -5.18 9.16 -2.28
C CYS A 25 -4.01 9.64 -3.16
N ASP A 26 -2.80 9.12 -2.95
CA ASP A 26 -1.64 9.47 -3.77
C ASP A 26 -1.83 9.04 -5.23
N ILE A 27 -2.36 7.84 -5.47
CA ILE A 27 -2.66 7.36 -6.82
C ILE A 27 -3.69 8.26 -7.51
N VAL A 28 -4.79 8.58 -6.83
CA VAL A 28 -5.84 9.47 -7.36
C VAL A 28 -5.25 10.82 -7.74
N ARG A 29 -4.48 11.42 -6.83
CA ARG A 29 -3.83 12.71 -7.06
C ARG A 29 -2.97 12.67 -8.33
N ARG A 30 -2.12 11.65 -8.48
CA ARG A 30 -1.23 11.51 -9.64
C ARG A 30 -1.98 11.32 -10.96
N LEU A 31 -3.08 10.57 -10.93
CA LEU A 31 -3.93 10.37 -12.11
C LEU A 31 -4.64 11.67 -12.51
N GLU A 32 -5.11 12.46 -11.54
CA GLU A 32 -5.76 13.75 -11.79
C GLU A 32 -4.79 14.82 -12.30
N THR A 33 -3.56 14.85 -11.77
CA THR A 33 -2.55 15.83 -12.18
C THR A 33 -1.79 15.43 -13.45
N GLY A 34 -1.97 14.20 -13.93
CA GLY A 34 -1.13 13.62 -14.98
C GLY A 34 0.34 13.45 -14.57
N ASP A 35 0.64 13.59 -13.27
CA ASP A 35 1.98 13.43 -12.71
C ASP A 35 2.24 11.95 -12.42
N VAL A 36 2.34 11.18 -13.51
CA VAL A 36 2.66 9.75 -13.43
C VAL A 36 4.13 9.53 -13.00
N GLY A 37 4.97 10.57 -13.01
CA GLY A 37 6.34 10.54 -12.51
C GLY A 37 7.14 9.31 -12.99
N SER A 38 7.90 8.69 -12.07
CA SER A 38 8.62 7.43 -12.30
C SER A 38 7.75 6.17 -12.08
N THR A 39 6.51 6.33 -11.61
CA THR A 39 5.62 5.23 -11.25
C THR A 39 4.71 4.97 -12.44
N SER A 40 4.90 3.87 -13.15
CA SER A 40 4.07 3.61 -14.33
C SER A 40 2.60 3.43 -13.94
N ILE A 41 1.69 3.70 -14.88
CA ILE A 41 0.26 3.42 -14.69
C ILE A 41 0.02 1.93 -14.32
N ASN A 42 0.88 1.04 -14.79
CA ASN A 42 0.87 -0.37 -14.43
C ASN A 42 1.24 -0.61 -12.95
N ASP A 43 2.16 0.17 -12.38
CA ASP A 43 2.48 0.09 -10.95
C ASP A 43 1.33 0.61 -10.08
N MET A 44 0.64 1.67 -10.52
CA MET A 44 -0.59 2.12 -9.86
C MET A 44 -1.68 1.04 -9.93
N ARG A 45 -1.83 0.38 -11.08
CA ARG A 45 -2.78 -0.72 -11.27
C ARG A 45 -2.57 -1.86 -10.28
N ILE A 46 -1.31 -2.22 -10.04
CA ILE A 46 -0.90 -3.25 -9.07
C ILE A 46 -1.30 -2.84 -7.65
N LEU A 47 -1.07 -1.58 -7.28
CA LEU A 47 -1.43 -1.05 -5.96
C LEU A 47 -2.95 -1.05 -5.75
N VAL A 48 -3.72 -0.61 -6.74
CA VAL A 48 -5.18 -0.61 -6.69
C VAL A 48 -5.73 -2.04 -6.61
N SER A 49 -5.14 -2.98 -7.37
CA SER A 49 -5.49 -4.40 -7.30
C SER A 49 -5.20 -4.99 -5.92
N ALA A 50 -4.08 -4.63 -5.31
CA ALA A 50 -3.74 -5.05 -3.95
C ALA A 50 -4.70 -4.45 -2.91
N ALA A 51 -5.14 -3.20 -3.09
CA ALA A 51 -6.15 -2.56 -2.25
C ALA A 51 -7.51 -3.27 -2.35
N ALA A 52 -7.95 -3.62 -3.57
CA ALA A 52 -9.18 -4.40 -3.79
C ALA A 52 -9.12 -5.79 -3.12
N LYS A 53 -7.97 -6.48 -3.19
CA LYS A 53 -7.76 -7.80 -2.55
C LYS A 53 -7.91 -7.75 -1.02
N VAL A 54 -7.72 -6.58 -0.40
CA VAL A 54 -7.86 -6.38 1.04
C VAL A 54 -9.20 -5.74 1.42
N LYS A 55 -10.18 -5.77 0.48
CA LYS A 55 -11.55 -5.27 0.62
C LYS A 55 -11.67 -3.76 0.84
N LEU A 56 -10.73 -2.97 0.29
CA LEU A 56 -11.01 -1.56 0.06
C LEU A 56 -11.98 -1.41 -1.12
N ASP A 57 -12.95 -0.52 -0.99
CA ASP A 57 -13.91 -0.18 -2.04
C ASP A 57 -13.26 0.77 -3.07
N VAL A 58 -12.44 0.18 -3.93
CA VAL A 58 -11.64 0.89 -4.95
C VAL A 58 -11.98 0.42 -6.37
N THR A 59 -13.13 -0.23 -6.57
CA THR A 59 -13.54 -0.75 -7.89
C THR A 59 -13.59 0.35 -8.96
N TRP A 60 -14.04 1.54 -8.59
CA TRP A 60 -14.08 2.70 -9.48
C TRP A 60 -12.68 3.13 -9.95
N LEU A 61 -11.67 3.02 -9.08
CA LEU A 61 -10.29 3.37 -9.39
C LEU A 61 -9.63 2.25 -10.18
N GLN A 62 -9.95 1.00 -9.86
CA GLN A 62 -9.48 -0.18 -10.59
C GLN A 62 -9.88 -0.09 -12.06
N GLN A 63 -11.16 0.17 -12.32
CA GLN A 63 -11.67 0.33 -13.68
C GLN A 63 -10.96 1.47 -14.43
N TYR A 64 -10.81 2.63 -13.78
CA TYR A 64 -10.12 3.77 -14.40
C TYR A 64 -8.68 3.43 -14.79
N VAL A 65 -7.92 2.78 -13.90
CA VAL A 65 -6.53 2.45 -14.18
C VAL A 65 -6.41 1.31 -15.20
N ASP A 66 -7.33 0.35 -15.20
CA ASP A 66 -7.37 -0.74 -16.19
C ASP A 66 -7.61 -0.21 -17.61
N GLU A 67 -8.53 0.76 -17.78
CA GLU A 67 -8.81 1.40 -19.08
C GLU A 67 -7.61 2.20 -19.63
N ASN A 68 -6.72 2.64 -18.75
CA ASN A 68 -5.56 3.48 -19.11
C ASN A 68 -4.22 2.71 -19.10
N SER A 69 -4.21 1.42 -18.77
CA SER A 69 -2.99 0.60 -18.67
C SER A 69 -2.82 -0.31 -19.89
N GLU A 70 -1.60 -0.41 -20.42
CA GLU A 70 -1.24 -1.45 -21.39
C GLU A 70 -1.21 -2.84 -20.72
N GLU A 71 -1.59 -3.88 -21.47
CA GLU A 71 -1.78 -5.26 -21.03
C GLU A 71 -0.42 -5.99 -20.87
N GLY A 72 0.35 -5.63 -19.84
CA GLY A 72 1.67 -6.21 -19.57
C GLY A 72 1.75 -7.01 -18.26
N ASP A 73 2.39 -8.19 -18.31
CA ASP A 73 2.68 -9.19 -17.24
C ASP A 73 2.42 -8.75 -15.78
N MET A 74 1.15 -8.82 -15.37
CA MET A 74 0.66 -8.28 -14.10
C MET A 74 0.84 -9.22 -12.91
N GLU A 75 0.70 -10.53 -13.12
CA GLU A 75 0.70 -11.51 -12.03
C GLU A 75 2.06 -11.55 -11.33
N LYS A 76 3.14 -11.54 -12.12
CA LYS A 76 4.51 -11.52 -11.62
C LYS A 76 4.78 -10.25 -10.81
N LYS A 77 4.44 -9.10 -11.38
CA LYS A 77 4.61 -7.78 -10.77
C LYS A 77 3.81 -7.61 -9.46
N LEU A 78 2.59 -8.14 -9.41
CA LEU A 78 1.76 -8.17 -8.21
C LEU A 78 2.35 -9.08 -7.13
N SER A 79 2.88 -10.25 -7.52
CA SER A 79 3.58 -11.14 -6.58
C SER A 79 4.82 -10.47 -6.00
N ASP A 80 5.66 -9.83 -6.82
CA ASP A 80 6.85 -9.10 -6.39
C ASP A 80 6.50 -7.96 -5.44
N PHE A 81 5.42 -7.21 -5.73
CA PHE A 81 4.93 -6.16 -4.84
C PHE A 81 4.51 -6.70 -3.48
N THR A 82 3.81 -7.84 -3.43
CA THR A 82 3.44 -8.46 -2.15
C THR A 82 4.65 -8.95 -1.36
N VAL A 83 5.70 -9.44 -2.04
CA VAL A 83 6.97 -9.83 -1.42
C VAL A 83 7.69 -8.61 -0.86
N LEU A 84 7.88 -7.55 -1.65
CA LEU A 84 8.49 -6.30 -1.21
C LEU A 84 7.77 -5.70 0.01
N ARG A 85 6.44 -5.74 0.00
CA ARG A 85 5.60 -5.29 1.12
C ARG A 85 5.84 -6.12 2.39
N LYS A 86 5.90 -7.45 2.29
CA LYS A 86 6.21 -8.33 3.43
C LYS A 86 7.60 -8.02 3.99
N THR A 87 8.59 -7.87 3.12
CA THR A 87 9.96 -7.52 3.52
C THR A 87 10.00 -6.18 4.23
N THR A 88 9.33 -5.17 3.70
CA THR A 88 9.28 -3.83 4.32
C THR A 88 8.64 -3.89 5.72
N MET A 89 7.53 -4.60 5.89
CA MET A 89 6.93 -4.80 7.22
C MET A 89 7.86 -5.53 8.19
N LEU A 90 8.56 -6.57 7.74
CA LEU A 90 9.51 -7.31 8.58
C LEU A 90 10.69 -6.42 9.01
N VAL A 91 11.19 -5.58 8.11
CA VAL A 91 12.25 -4.60 8.42
C VAL A 91 11.77 -3.58 9.44
N SER A 92 10.57 -3.02 9.30
CA SER A 92 9.99 -2.10 10.29
C SER A 92 9.84 -2.75 11.67
N ILE A 93 9.33 -4.00 11.74
CA ILE A 93 9.20 -4.74 12.99
C ILE A 93 10.59 -5.02 13.61
N SER A 94 11.59 -5.36 12.79
CA SER A 94 12.96 -5.56 13.27
C SER A 94 13.53 -4.28 13.87
N ALA A 95 13.37 -3.15 13.18
CA ALA A 95 13.83 -1.86 13.67
C ALA A 95 13.18 -1.45 14.99
N GLU A 96 11.87 -1.70 15.16
CA GLU A 96 11.17 -1.46 16.44
C GLU A 96 11.72 -2.34 17.56
N LYS A 97 11.98 -3.62 17.29
CA LYS A 97 12.56 -4.55 18.27
C LYS A 97 13.97 -4.13 18.67
N ASP A 98 14.79 -3.71 17.71
CA ASP A 98 16.16 -3.27 17.98
C ASP A 98 16.18 -2.03 18.88
N ILE A 99 15.25 -1.09 18.67
CA ILE A 99 15.07 0.09 19.55
C ILE A 99 14.66 -0.33 20.97
N ILE A 100 13.69 -1.25 21.09
CA ILE A 100 13.23 -1.75 22.39
C ILE A 100 14.36 -2.46 23.14
N GLU A 101 15.14 -3.29 22.44
CA GLU A 101 16.27 -4.01 23.02
C GLU A 101 17.38 -3.06 23.45
N TRP A 102 17.68 -2.05 22.64
CA TRP A 102 18.65 -1.02 23.00
C TRP A 102 18.22 -0.25 24.25
N ASN A 103 16.95 0.19 24.31
CA ASN A 103 16.42 0.87 25.50
C ASN A 103 16.51 -0.02 26.75
N ARG A 104 16.17 -1.31 26.65
CA ARG A 104 16.30 -2.24 27.78
C ARG A 104 17.75 -2.34 28.29
N LYS A 105 18.72 -2.48 27.39
CA LYS A 105 20.15 -2.54 27.75
C LYS A 105 20.65 -1.25 28.40
N VAL A 106 20.12 -0.10 28.00
CA VAL A 106 20.44 1.20 28.63
C VAL A 106 19.84 1.28 30.03
N PHE A 107 18.60 0.85 30.23
CA PHE A 107 17.95 0.84 31.55
C PHE A 107 18.54 -0.18 32.52
N ASP A 108 19.00 -1.34 32.05
CA ASP A 108 19.63 -2.38 32.89
C ASP A 108 21.10 -2.05 33.25
N ALA A 109 21.68 -1.00 32.64
CA ALA A 109 23.05 -0.55 32.89
C ALA A 109 23.16 0.63 33.88
N GLU A 110 22.03 1.15 34.38
CA GLU A 110 21.89 2.11 35.49
C GLU A 110 21.69 1.40 36.83
#